data_AF-A0A6L7GIE9-F1
#
_entry.id   AF-A0A6L7GIE9-F1
#
_cell.length_a   1.000
_cell.length_b   1.000
_cell.length_c   1.000
_cell.angle_alpha   90.00
_cell.angle_beta   90.00
_cell.angle_gamma   90.00
#
_symmetry.space_group_name_H-M   'P 1'
#
loop_
_entity.id
_entity.type
_entity.pdbx_description
1 polymer ?
#
loop_
_entity_poly.entity_id
_entity_poly.type
_entity_poly.pdbx_seq_one_letter_code
_entity_poly.pdbx_strand_id
1 'polypeptide(L)'
;MNLSTHQRTLVVAGALLFLIGLLQGAVVQSFLNPRMALSAHQTAVQSGMAMMIVGALWASADLRSTYSSLARWTIVIGMFGLWAGLTASAATGASNNLPIAGAGYSAAQVTEALVSIAVLGGSVLMTIGWSIFVIGLIRAKR
;
A
#
# COMPACT_ATOMS: atom_id res chain seq x y z
N MET A 1 17.73 -1.57 -19.22
CA MET A 1 17.17 -0.29 -18.74
C MET A 1 17.85 0.04 -17.42
N ASN A 2 18.66 1.09 -17.33
CA ASN A 2 19.29 1.49 -16.07
C ASN A 2 18.30 2.35 -15.28
N LEU A 3 17.71 1.78 -14.22
CA LEU A 3 16.75 2.49 -13.36
C LEU A 3 17.50 3.47 -12.45
N SER A 4 16.98 4.70 -12.32
CA SER A 4 17.44 5.61 -11.26
C SER A 4 17.14 5.03 -9.86
N THR A 5 17.80 5.55 -8.82
CA THR A 5 17.57 5.11 -7.44
C THR A 5 16.09 5.18 -7.04
N HIS A 6 15.36 6.24 -7.44
CA HIS A 6 13.94 6.38 -7.13
C HIS A 6 13.09 5.33 -7.82
N GLN A 7 13.32 5.09 -9.11
CA GLN A 7 12.63 4.06 -9.88
C GLN A 7 12.90 2.67 -9.32
N ARG A 8 14.17 2.38 -9.00
CA ARG A 8 14.58 1.10 -8.43
C ARG A 8 13.89 0.84 -7.09
N THR A 9 13.81 1.84 -6.21
CA THR A 9 13.08 1.70 -4.95
C THR A 9 11.63 1.30 -5.19
N LEU A 10 10.92 2.00 -6.08
CA LEU A 10 9.50 1.74 -6.35
C LEU A 10 9.27 0.38 -7.01
N VAL A 11 10.06 0.04 -8.04
CA VAL A 11 9.93 -1.24 -8.76
C VAL A 11 10.25 -2.40 -7.83
N VAL A 12 11.34 -2.33 -7.05
CA VAL A 12 11.71 -3.43 -6.14
C VAL A 12 10.72 -3.53 -4.98
N ALA A 13 10.33 -2.43 -4.35
CA ALA A 13 9.33 -2.46 -3.28
C ALA A 13 7.98 -2.98 -3.78
N GLY A 14 7.58 -2.58 -5.00
CA GLY A 14 6.39 -3.08 -5.67
C GLY A 14 6.45 -4.57 -5.96
N ALA A 15 7.55 -5.06 -6.52
CA ALA A 15 7.75 -6.49 -6.79
C ALA A 15 7.77 -7.32 -5.50
N LEU A 16 8.39 -6.81 -4.44
CA LEU A 16 8.38 -7.45 -3.12
C LEU A 16 6.96 -7.54 -2.55
N LEU A 17 6.21 -6.44 -2.55
CA LEU A 17 4.84 -6.45 -2.02
C LEU A 17 3.91 -7.33 -2.87
N PHE A 18 4.09 -7.33 -4.18
CA PHE A 18 3.38 -8.22 -5.08
C PHE A 18 3.65 -9.70 -4.76
N LEU A 19 4.92 -10.08 -4.59
CA LEU A 19 5.31 -11.44 -4.22
C LEU A 19 4.75 -11.84 -2.85
N ILE A 20 4.85 -10.96 -1.85
CA ILE A 20 4.25 -11.17 -0.52
C ILE A 20 2.74 -11.36 -0.65
N GLY A 21 2.08 -10.58 -1.50
CA GLY A 21 0.67 -10.73 -1.82
C GLY A 21 0.35 -12.11 -2.36
N LEU A 22 1.11 -12.63 -3.33
CA LEU A 22 0.92 -13.99 -3.86
C LEU A 22 1.05 -15.06 -2.76
N LEU A 23 2.07 -14.95 -1.91
CA LEU A 23 2.28 -15.86 -0.79
C LEU A 23 1.13 -15.81 0.21
N GLN A 24 0.67 -14.60 0.56
CA GLN A 24 -0.49 -14.42 1.43
C GLN A 24 -1.76 -15.01 0.81
N GLY A 25 -1.91 -14.90 -0.51
CA GLY A 25 -3.02 -15.50 -1.28
C GLY A 25 -3.16 -17.01 -1.04
N ALA A 26 -2.04 -17.72 -0.91
CA ALA A 26 -2.02 -19.16 -0.66
C ALA A 26 -2.51 -19.55 0.75
N VAL A 27 -2.49 -18.62 1.71
CA VAL A 27 -2.83 -18.86 3.12
C VAL A 27 -4.03 -18.03 3.61
N VAL A 28 -4.82 -17.44 2.70
CA VAL A 28 -5.97 -16.57 3.03
C VAL A 28 -6.95 -17.25 3.98
N GLN A 29 -7.25 -18.53 3.77
CA GLN A 29 -8.23 -19.28 4.57
C GLN A 29 -7.72 -19.62 5.99
N SER A 30 -6.43 -19.41 6.27
CA SER A 30 -5.83 -19.69 7.58
C SER A 30 -5.95 -18.53 8.57
N PHE A 31 -6.45 -17.36 8.13
CA PHE A 31 -6.64 -16.20 8.99
C PHE A 31 -7.95 -16.29 9.77
N LEU A 32 -7.99 -15.60 10.93
CA LEU A 32 -9.18 -15.50 11.77
C LEU A 32 -10.36 -14.89 11.01
N ASN A 33 -10.10 -13.86 10.19
CA ASN A 33 -11.06 -13.29 9.25
C ASN A 33 -10.58 -13.48 7.79
N PRO A 34 -10.98 -14.59 7.13
CA PRO A 34 -10.57 -14.88 5.74
C PRO A 34 -11.03 -13.83 4.73
N ARG A 35 -12.17 -13.16 4.96
CA ARG A 35 -12.66 -12.09 4.07
C ARG A 35 -11.73 -10.89 4.09
N MET A 36 -11.24 -10.53 5.26
CA MET A 36 -10.28 -9.44 5.42
C MET A 36 -8.88 -9.83 4.94
N ALA A 37 -8.49 -11.09 5.10
CA ALA A 37 -7.25 -11.62 4.50
C ALA A 37 -7.30 -11.57 2.97
N LEU A 38 -8.45 -11.84 2.36
CA LEU A 38 -8.64 -11.66 0.91
C LEU A 38 -8.48 -10.19 0.51
N SER A 39 -9.06 -9.25 1.26
CA SER A 39 -8.84 -7.82 1.02
C SER A 39 -7.36 -7.44 1.15
N ALA A 40 -6.67 -7.91 2.18
CA ALA A 40 -5.25 -7.68 2.38
C ALA A 40 -4.39 -8.22 1.21
N HIS A 41 -4.66 -9.45 0.77
CA HIS A 41 -4.03 -10.05 -0.41
C HIS A 41 -4.23 -9.18 -1.66
N GLN A 42 -5.47 -8.79 -1.96
CA GLN A 42 -5.77 -7.93 -3.10
C GLN A 42 -5.06 -6.58 -3.01
N THR A 43 -5.04 -5.97 -1.82
CA THR A 43 -4.31 -4.72 -1.58
C THR A 43 -2.81 -4.88 -1.84
N ALA A 44 -2.19 -5.98 -1.41
CA ALA A 44 -0.77 -6.25 -1.65
C ALA A 44 -0.45 -6.34 -3.15
N VAL A 45 -1.23 -7.15 -3.87
CA VAL A 45 -1.04 -7.38 -5.31
C VAL A 45 -1.27 -6.09 -6.10
N GLN A 46 -2.38 -5.38 -5.84
CA GLN A 46 -2.69 -4.11 -6.52
C GLN A 46 -1.68 -3.02 -6.22
N SER A 47 -1.29 -2.85 -4.95
CA SER A 47 -0.30 -1.86 -4.54
C SER A 47 1.07 -2.19 -5.11
N GLY A 48 1.45 -3.48 -5.13
CA GLY A 48 2.67 -3.96 -5.78
C GLY A 48 2.73 -3.59 -7.26
N MET A 49 1.67 -3.90 -8.01
CA MET A 49 1.55 -3.50 -9.42
C MET A 49 1.61 -1.99 -9.60
N ALA A 50 0.87 -1.24 -8.78
CA ALA A 50 0.81 0.20 -8.89
C ALA A 50 2.17 0.86 -8.63
N MET A 51 2.95 0.40 -7.64
CA MET A 51 4.33 0.86 -7.41
C MET A 51 5.25 0.54 -8.59
N MET A 52 5.14 -0.66 -9.17
CA MET A 52 5.95 -1.03 -10.34
C MET A 52 5.63 -0.14 -11.55
N ILE A 53 4.35 0.16 -11.80
CA ILE A 53 3.90 1.06 -12.87
C ILE A 53 4.43 2.48 -12.62
N VAL A 54 4.29 3.00 -11.40
CA VAL A 54 4.80 4.33 -11.02
C VAL A 54 6.32 4.39 -11.17
N GLY A 55 7.03 3.35 -10.74
CA GLY A 55 8.48 3.25 -10.91
C GLY A 55 8.91 3.21 -12.37
N ALA A 56 8.16 2.51 -13.24
CA ALA A 56 8.41 2.50 -14.68
C ALA A 56 8.18 3.88 -15.32
N LEU A 57 7.10 4.56 -14.93
CA LEU A 57 6.70 5.87 -15.45
C LEU A 57 7.35 7.07 -14.74
N TRP A 58 8.20 6.83 -13.74
CA TRP A 58 8.72 7.89 -12.87
C TRP A 58 9.44 9.00 -13.63
N ALA A 59 10.22 8.64 -14.65
CA ALA A 59 10.97 9.59 -15.46
C ALA A 59 10.08 10.50 -16.33
N SER A 60 8.81 10.13 -16.52
CA SER A 60 7.83 10.95 -17.23
C SER A 60 7.19 12.03 -16.35
N ALA A 61 7.45 12.05 -15.04
CA ALA A 61 6.92 13.05 -14.12
C ALA A 61 7.95 14.16 -13.87
N ASP A 62 7.56 15.42 -14.05
CA ASP A 62 8.39 16.58 -13.70
C ASP A 62 8.27 16.88 -12.20
N LEU A 63 9.21 16.32 -11.43
CA LEU A 63 9.24 16.46 -9.97
C LEU A 63 10.57 17.06 -9.52
N ARG A 64 10.50 18.17 -8.77
CA ARG A 64 11.67 18.69 -8.03
C ARG A 64 12.15 17.63 -7.03
N SER A 65 13.46 17.58 -6.77
CA SER A 65 14.11 16.58 -5.91
C SER A 65 13.39 16.31 -4.58
N THR A 66 12.98 17.37 -3.85
CA THR A 66 12.25 17.25 -2.57
C THR A 66 10.91 16.52 -2.73
N TYR A 67 10.10 16.92 -3.71
CA TYR A 67 8.78 16.31 -3.96
C TYR A 67 8.92 14.89 -4.52
N SER A 68 9.98 14.61 -5.28
CA SER A 68 10.28 13.26 -5.77
C SER A 68 10.58 12.31 -4.61
N SER A 69 11.42 12.71 -3.66
CA SER A 69 11.72 11.88 -2.48
C SER A 69 10.48 11.69 -1.60
N LEU A 70 9.72 12.76 -1.36
CA LEU A 70 8.49 12.71 -0.57
C LEU A 70 7.47 11.75 -1.20
N ALA A 71 7.13 11.95 -2.48
CA ALA A 71 6.17 11.10 -3.20
C ALA A 71 6.57 9.63 -3.17
N ARG A 72 7.85 9.33 -3.43
CA ARG A 72 8.37 7.97 -3.39
C ARG A 72 8.12 7.31 -2.04
N TRP A 73 8.52 7.97 -0.95
CA TRP A 73 8.44 7.37 0.37
C TRP A 73 7.01 7.29 0.89
N THR A 74 6.16 8.28 0.61
CA THR A 74 4.75 8.23 1.03
C THR A 74 3.96 7.18 0.25
N ILE A 75 4.27 6.93 -1.03
CA ILE A 75 3.72 5.79 -1.78
C ILE A 75 4.13 4.47 -1.13
N VAL A 76 5.44 4.25 -0.94
CA VAL A 76 5.97 2.98 -0.40
C VAL A 76 5.44 2.73 1.01
N ILE A 77 5.62 3.68 1.93
CA ILE A 77 5.20 3.52 3.32
C ILE A 77 3.68 3.42 3.40
N GLY A 78 2.95 4.20 2.60
CA GLY A 78 1.48 4.17 2.59
C GLY A 78 0.93 2.82 2.18
N MET A 79 1.47 2.24 1.10
CA MET A 79 1.03 0.95 0.59
C MET A 79 1.40 -0.23 1.50
N PHE A 80 2.64 -0.27 2.00
CA PHE A 80 3.04 -1.29 2.97
C PHE A 80 2.27 -1.15 4.29
N GLY A 81 2.05 0.07 4.76
CA GLY A 81 1.29 0.35 5.98
C GLY A 81 -0.16 -0.08 5.88
N LEU A 82 -0.84 0.24 4.76
CA LEU A 82 -2.21 -0.21 4.52
C LEU A 82 -2.29 -1.74 4.48
N TRP A 83 -1.41 -2.38 3.70
CA TRP A 83 -1.36 -3.83 3.60
C TRP A 83 -1.11 -4.51 4.96
N ALA A 84 -0.14 -4.01 5.74
CA ALA A 84 0.19 -4.53 7.05
C ALA A 84 -0.99 -4.36 8.02
N GLY A 85 -1.65 -3.20 7.99
CA GLY A 85 -2.87 -2.93 8.76
C GLY A 85 -3.97 -3.94 8.45
N LEU A 86 -4.29 -4.15 7.17
CA LEU A 86 -5.31 -5.13 6.75
C LEU A 86 -4.93 -6.57 7.14
N THR A 87 -3.65 -6.94 7.01
CA THR A 87 -3.17 -8.28 7.36
C THR A 87 -3.25 -8.51 8.88
N ALA A 88 -2.86 -7.53 9.68
CA ALA A 88 -3.02 -7.58 11.14
C ALA A 88 -4.49 -7.66 11.52
N SER A 89 -5.34 -6.85 10.89
CA SER A 89 -6.80 -6.87 11.06
C SER A 89 -7.39 -8.25 10.77
N ALA A 90 -6.94 -8.91 9.69
CA ALA A 90 -7.36 -10.25 9.35
C ALA A 90 -6.91 -11.32 10.36
N ALA A 91 -5.72 -11.14 10.95
CA ALA A 91 -5.17 -12.07 11.93
C ALA A 91 -5.80 -11.92 13.32
N THR A 92 -6.16 -10.69 13.71
CA THR A 92 -6.67 -10.40 15.05
C THR A 92 -8.18 -10.24 15.13
N GLY A 93 -8.87 -10.09 14.00
CA GLY A 93 -10.30 -9.79 13.95
C GLY A 93 -10.64 -8.31 14.17
N ALA A 94 -9.66 -7.40 14.08
CA ALA A 94 -9.96 -5.97 14.17
C ALA A 94 -10.86 -5.55 12.99
N SER A 95 -11.79 -4.61 13.19
CA SER A 95 -12.83 -4.34 12.20
C SER A 95 -13.33 -2.90 12.12
N ASN A 96 -13.01 -2.03 13.09
CA ASN A 96 -13.67 -0.72 13.28
C ASN A 96 -13.73 0.16 12.02
N ASN A 97 -12.66 0.19 11.22
CA ASN A 97 -12.55 1.05 10.05
C ASN A 97 -12.81 0.32 8.72
N LEU A 98 -13.23 -0.95 8.79
CA LEU A 98 -13.37 -1.85 7.66
C LEU A 98 -14.73 -2.56 7.70
N PRO A 99 -15.86 -1.83 7.73
CA PRO A 99 -17.17 -2.36 8.10
C PRO A 99 -17.66 -3.50 7.19
N ILE A 100 -17.26 -3.49 5.92
CA ILE A 100 -17.63 -4.53 4.95
C ILE A 100 -16.83 -5.81 5.20
N ALA A 101 -15.50 -5.73 5.26
CA ALA A 101 -14.63 -6.91 5.41
C ALA A 101 -14.56 -7.43 6.85
N GLY A 102 -14.80 -6.56 7.83
CA GLY A 102 -14.73 -6.84 9.27
C GLY A 102 -16.06 -7.20 9.92
N ALA A 103 -17.16 -7.26 9.16
CA ALA A 103 -18.48 -7.58 9.70
C ALA A 103 -18.47 -8.90 10.50
N GLY A 104 -18.93 -8.85 11.75
CA GLY A 104 -18.98 -10.00 12.66
C GLY A 104 -17.69 -10.26 13.44
N TYR A 105 -16.66 -9.41 13.30
CA TYR A 105 -15.41 -9.49 14.03
C TYR A 105 -15.19 -8.28 14.92
N SER A 106 -14.44 -8.46 15.99
CA SER A 106 -13.93 -7.39 16.85
C SER A 106 -12.64 -7.82 17.51
N ALA A 107 -11.82 -6.85 17.89
CA ALA A 107 -10.61 -7.06 18.68
C ALA A 107 -10.59 -6.18 19.94
N ALA A 108 -9.57 -6.40 20.78
CA ALA A 108 -9.32 -5.50 21.91
C ALA A 108 -9.10 -4.06 21.43
N GLN A 109 -9.52 -3.08 22.23
CA GLN A 109 -9.52 -1.66 21.85
C GLN A 109 -8.13 -1.16 21.39
N VAL A 110 -7.05 -1.62 22.04
CA VAL A 110 -5.68 -1.26 21.64
C VAL A 110 -5.35 -1.81 20.25
N THR A 111 -5.75 -3.05 19.95
CA THR A 111 -5.55 -3.67 18.64
C THR A 111 -6.34 -2.95 17.54
N GLU A 112 -7.60 -2.63 17.82
CA GLU A 112 -8.45 -1.83 16.91
C GLU A 112 -7.81 -0.48 16.60
N ALA A 113 -7.29 0.21 17.62
CA ALA A 113 -6.65 1.50 17.46
C ALA A 113 -5.37 1.41 16.62
N LEU A 114 -4.49 0.45 16.92
CA LEU A 114 -3.23 0.26 16.18
C LEU A 114 -3.48 -0.07 14.70
N VAL A 115 -4.41 -0.99 14.43
CA VAL A 115 -4.81 -1.35 13.06
C VAL A 115 -5.42 -0.14 12.35
N SER A 116 -6.30 0.60 13.02
CA SER A 116 -6.93 1.80 12.46
C SER A 116 -5.90 2.88 12.10
N ILE A 117 -4.90 3.11 12.95
CA ILE A 117 -3.80 4.03 12.68
C ILE A 117 -3.02 3.58 11.44
N ALA A 118 -2.69 2.28 11.33
CA ALA A 118 -1.96 1.75 10.19
C ALA A 118 -2.76 1.88 8.88
N VAL A 119 -4.04 1.51 8.90
CA VAL A 119 -4.93 1.57 7.73
C VAL A 119 -5.18 3.01 7.29
N LEU A 120 -5.59 3.89 8.21
CA LEU A 120 -5.86 5.29 7.88
C LEU A 120 -4.59 6.06 7.52
N GLY A 121 -3.53 5.90 8.32
CA GLY A 121 -2.24 6.52 8.06
C GLY A 121 -1.65 6.06 6.73
N GLY A 122 -1.70 4.75 6.44
CA GLY A 122 -1.31 4.19 5.15
C GLY A 122 -2.09 4.78 3.98
N SER A 123 -3.41 4.88 4.13
CA SER A 123 -4.32 5.48 3.12
C SER A 123 -4.01 6.97 2.87
N VAL A 124 -3.76 7.75 3.93
CA VAL A 124 -3.41 9.17 3.81
C VAL A 124 -2.07 9.34 3.12
N LEU A 125 -1.04 8.60 3.54
CA LEU A 125 0.29 8.68 2.95
C LEU A 125 0.27 8.32 1.46
N MET A 126 -0.37 7.22 1.08
CA MET A 126 -0.44 6.86 -0.34
C MET A 126 -1.20 7.92 -1.15
N THR A 127 -2.28 8.50 -0.60
CA THR A 127 -3.05 9.55 -1.27
C THR A 127 -2.20 10.78 -1.54
N ILE A 128 -1.39 11.20 -0.55
CA ILE A 128 -0.43 12.30 -0.71
C ILE A 128 0.59 11.97 -1.80
N GLY A 129 1.19 10.78 -1.75
CA GLY A 129 2.22 10.36 -2.69
C GLY A 129 1.73 10.29 -4.14
N TRP A 130 0.55 9.70 -4.35
CA TRP A 130 -0.11 9.66 -5.66
C TRP A 130 -0.50 11.04 -6.15
N SER A 131 -1.01 11.91 -5.28
CA SER A 131 -1.35 13.28 -5.66
C SER A 131 -0.12 14.02 -6.19
N ILE A 132 1.03 13.92 -5.50
CA ILE A 132 2.28 14.53 -5.96
C ILE A 132 2.71 13.93 -7.31
N PHE A 133 2.67 12.60 -7.45
CA PHE A 133 3.06 11.92 -8.70
C PHE A 133 2.19 12.35 -9.87
N VAL A 134 0.86 12.37 -9.71
CA VAL A 134 -0.10 12.80 -10.74
C VAL A 134 0.10 14.26 -11.11
N ILE A 135 0.30 15.15 -10.13
CA ILE A 135 0.63 16.56 -10.39
C ILE A 135 1.94 16.67 -11.19
N GLY A 136 2.95 15.87 -10.87
CA GLY A 136 4.20 15.81 -11.62
C GLY A 136 4.02 15.36 -13.06
N LEU A 137 3.16 14.36 -13.31
CA LEU A 137 2.81 13.92 -14.67
C LEU A 137 2.05 14.99 -15.45
N ILE A 138 1.11 15.70 -14.83
CA ILE A 138 0.35 16.78 -15.47
C ILE A 138 1.26 17.96 -15.83
N ARG A 139 2.25 18.25 -14.98
CA ARG A 139 3.19 19.36 -15.18
C ARG A 139 4.28 19.06 -16.20
N ALA A 140 4.59 17.78 -16.44
CA ALA A 140 5.53 17.37 -17.46
C ALA A 140 5.01 17.80 -18.85
N LYS A 141 5.42 18.97 -19.31
CA LYS A 141 5.18 19.40 -20.69
C LYS A 141 5.95 18.46 -21.61
N ARG A 142 5.25 17.88 -22.58
CA ARG A 142 5.87 17.12 -23.68
C ARG A 142 6.90 17.97 -24.43
#